data_AF-A0A698XKJ6-F1
#
_entry.id   AF-A0A698XKJ6-F1
#
_cell.length_a   1.000
_cell.length_b   1.000
_cell.length_c   1.000
_cell.angle_alpha   90.00
_cell.angle_beta   90.00
_cell.angle_gamma   90.00
#
_symmetry.space_group_name_H-M   'P 1'
#
loop_
_entity.id
_entity.type
_entity.pdbx_description
1 polymer ?
#
loop_
_entity_poly.entity_id
_entity_poly.type
_entity_poly.pdbx_seq_one_letter_code
_entity_poly.pdbx_strand_id
1 'polypeptide(L)'
;MTESDLTRQWKDFIRESRLEVIRLSQIEGWKSKKVKTTLETDYLGFSPLVSMDIWKQLLERLGIRKNLCRDEVIFIKNFLGPGPVTFKCLIFADDVLLNVKDIKKYLRKSNGSTLKSNKGNCRTITFLPLPRTIKKLDEPHVFENFRRLLFYTRAHFEKSFEQGVWKSDQRGLYNRSPEYRAELTKLSYMHNMVVDALHRFDEGDSQTGWALIRNASASNREIVKSRHHRQFSDILAILLLVRRKTYIAEKDKSVIEESLSENLHDFATNELKSNDPQSAMFEALPTLVLDLNGDLYLAYDFYCRYLWGLKTGHDQMKSFYSYNQASFPRADSGKFFDLFNGQKPQEIILDLQRIDEDLGRHSHETFSLWHMAAHWFRNNEMFADMDFLLQLLRDRVDELGDDYDYSQDRQLNFDCMMSFSLLGDALENRGFILNAMDAFHNAVKIRSRIVPSDNWDPGKAGALRRLRSIAIRIQDLWTESDCSQQLDRMYASQKKRDAEESQLIVAGNNRQE
;
A
#
# COMPACT_ATOMS: atom_id res chain seq x y z
N MET A 1 -9.39 29.41 -40.78
CA MET A 1 -9.62 28.10 -40.14
C MET A 1 -11.11 27.86 -40.09
N THR A 2 -11.62 26.72 -40.56
CA THR A 2 -13.06 26.46 -40.55
C THR A 2 -13.55 26.04 -39.15
N GLU A 3 -14.85 26.16 -38.87
CA GLU A 3 -15.46 25.65 -37.61
C GLU A 3 -15.25 24.13 -37.44
N SER A 4 -15.15 23.40 -38.55
CA SER A 4 -14.81 21.98 -38.56
C SER A 4 -13.37 21.71 -38.14
N ASP A 5 -12.41 22.51 -38.61
CA ASP A 5 -11.00 22.40 -38.21
C ASP A 5 -10.82 22.71 -36.72
N LEU A 6 -11.54 23.71 -36.22
CA LEU A 6 -11.57 24.08 -34.80
C LEU A 6 -12.14 22.98 -33.93
N THR A 7 -13.28 22.42 -34.35
CA THR A 7 -13.92 21.32 -33.62
C THR A 7 -13.02 20.08 -33.56
N ARG A 8 -12.25 19.81 -34.62
CA ARG A 8 -11.24 18.74 -34.64
C ARG A 8 -10.09 19.02 -33.68
N GLN A 9 -9.49 20.20 -33.75
CA GLN A 9 -8.41 20.59 -32.82
C GLN A 9 -8.83 20.50 -31.35
N TRP A 10 -10.02 21.00 -31.02
CA TRP A 10 -10.57 20.87 -29.67
C TRP A 10 -10.84 19.43 -29.26
N LYS A 11 -11.32 18.60 -30.18
CA LYS A 11 -11.53 17.17 -29.90
C LYS A 11 -10.22 16.47 -29.57
N ASP A 12 -9.16 16.76 -30.31
CA ASP A 12 -7.84 16.15 -30.11
C ASP A 12 -7.20 16.69 -28.82
N PHE A 13 -7.29 18.01 -28.57
CA PHE A 13 -6.86 18.62 -27.31
C PHE A 13 -7.58 18.03 -26.09
N ILE A 14 -8.91 17.87 -26.12
CA ILE A 14 -9.65 17.28 -25.00
C ILE A 14 -9.28 15.81 -24.81
N ARG A 15 -8.91 15.08 -25.88
CA ARG A 15 -8.41 13.71 -25.76
C ARG A 15 -7.06 13.68 -25.07
N GLU A 16 -6.14 14.55 -25.46
CA GLU A 16 -4.81 14.69 -24.85
C GLU A 16 -4.89 15.18 -23.40
N SER A 17 -5.81 16.11 -23.12
CA SER A 17 -6.05 16.71 -21.80
C SER A 17 -7.19 16.04 -21.03
N ARG A 18 -7.59 14.82 -21.40
CA ARG A 18 -8.81 14.17 -20.88
C ARG A 18 -8.84 14.13 -19.35
N LEU A 19 -7.71 13.74 -18.74
CA LEU A 19 -7.58 13.66 -17.29
C LEU A 19 -7.82 15.02 -16.62
N GLU A 20 -7.26 16.10 -17.19
CA GLU A 20 -7.42 17.45 -16.66
C GLU A 20 -8.87 17.95 -16.78
N VAL A 21 -9.53 17.65 -17.91
CA VAL A 21 -10.95 17.98 -18.08
C VAL A 21 -11.82 17.23 -17.08
N ILE A 22 -11.57 15.94 -16.86
CA ILE A 22 -12.28 15.13 -15.86
C ILE A 22 -12.03 15.66 -14.46
N ARG A 23 -10.76 15.95 -14.11
CA ARG A 23 -10.38 16.53 -12.83
C ARG A 23 -11.17 17.80 -12.54
N LEU A 24 -11.06 18.81 -13.39
CA LEU A 24 -11.71 20.10 -13.17
C LEU A 24 -13.24 19.97 -13.12
N SER A 25 -13.83 19.15 -13.98
CA SER A 25 -15.30 19.08 -14.10
C SER A 25 -15.98 18.16 -13.09
N GLN A 26 -15.38 17.00 -12.80
CA GLN A 26 -15.98 15.91 -12.02
C GLN A 26 -15.37 15.75 -10.64
N ILE A 27 -14.08 16.04 -10.46
CA ILE A 27 -13.39 15.94 -9.15
C ILE A 27 -13.50 17.25 -8.39
N GLU A 28 -13.03 18.36 -8.99
CA GLU A 28 -13.12 19.72 -8.42
C GLU A 28 -14.53 20.32 -8.52
N GLY A 29 -15.40 19.68 -9.30
CA GLY A 29 -16.80 20.08 -9.44
C GLY A 29 -17.03 21.41 -10.15
N TRP A 30 -16.05 21.95 -10.88
CA TRP A 30 -16.18 23.25 -11.55
C TRP A 30 -17.34 23.27 -12.56
N LYS A 31 -17.90 24.46 -12.76
CA LYS A 31 -18.91 24.68 -13.80
C LYS A 31 -18.25 24.55 -15.18
N SER A 32 -18.95 23.96 -16.14
CA SER A 32 -18.45 23.74 -17.51
C SER A 32 -17.88 25.01 -18.16
N LYS A 33 -18.48 26.18 -17.90
CA LYS A 33 -17.96 27.49 -18.35
C LYS A 33 -16.58 27.80 -17.75
N LYS A 34 -16.38 27.58 -16.45
CA LYS A 34 -15.10 27.82 -15.76
C LYS A 34 -14.02 26.89 -16.30
N VAL A 35 -14.32 25.59 -16.42
CA VAL A 35 -13.39 24.59 -16.99
C VAL A 35 -12.91 25.03 -18.37
N LYS A 36 -13.86 25.39 -19.24
CA LYS A 36 -13.57 25.85 -20.59
C LYS A 36 -12.66 27.08 -20.57
N THR A 37 -13.04 28.15 -19.84
CA THR A 37 -12.25 29.39 -19.78
C THR A 37 -10.84 29.17 -19.26
N THR A 38 -10.65 28.31 -18.25
CA THR A 38 -9.32 27.96 -17.74
C THR A 38 -8.49 27.23 -18.81
N LEU A 39 -9.05 26.23 -19.48
CA LEU A 39 -8.33 25.52 -20.56
C LEU A 39 -7.99 26.43 -21.74
N GLU A 40 -8.86 27.38 -22.07
CA GLU A 40 -8.61 28.39 -23.10
C GLU A 40 -7.47 29.34 -22.72
N THR A 41 -7.42 29.76 -21.46
CA THR A 41 -6.46 30.77 -20.98
C THR A 41 -5.09 30.16 -20.71
N ASP A 42 -5.05 28.99 -20.06
CA ASP A 42 -3.82 28.46 -19.48
C ASP A 42 -3.07 27.50 -20.43
N TYR A 43 -3.77 26.88 -21.39
CA TYR A 43 -3.19 25.77 -22.17
C TYR A 43 -3.12 26.01 -23.69
N LEU A 44 -4.06 26.74 -24.27
CA LEU A 44 -4.16 26.81 -25.74
C LEU A 44 -3.61 28.10 -26.34
N GLY A 45 -3.53 29.22 -25.60
CA GLY A 45 -2.90 30.45 -26.07
C GLY A 45 -3.47 31.07 -27.38
N PHE A 46 -4.53 30.49 -27.96
CA PHE A 46 -5.10 30.90 -29.25
C PHE A 46 -6.63 31.07 -29.20
N SER A 47 -7.09 32.08 -29.93
CA SER A 47 -8.49 32.30 -30.35
C SER A 47 -8.62 31.80 -31.79
N PRO A 48 -9.65 30.99 -32.16
CA PRO A 48 -11.06 31.19 -31.81
C PRO A 48 -11.65 30.23 -30.76
N LEU A 49 -12.52 30.81 -29.94
CA LEU A 49 -13.31 30.15 -28.91
C LEU A 49 -14.44 29.31 -29.54
N VAL A 50 -14.50 28.02 -29.27
CA VAL A 50 -15.70 27.22 -29.62
C VAL A 50 -16.91 27.71 -28.83
N SER A 51 -18.14 27.61 -29.35
CA SER A 51 -19.32 27.99 -28.56
C SER A 51 -19.50 27.04 -27.35
N MET A 52 -20.26 27.48 -26.34
CA MET A 52 -20.57 26.61 -25.19
C MET A 52 -21.35 25.35 -25.59
N ASP A 53 -22.13 25.41 -26.68
CA ASP A 53 -22.91 24.27 -27.16
C ASP A 53 -22.02 23.25 -27.86
N ILE A 54 -21.06 23.70 -28.68
CA ILE A 54 -20.04 22.83 -29.28
C ILE A 54 -19.18 22.19 -28.20
N TRP A 55 -18.75 22.95 -27.19
CA TRP A 55 -18.01 22.42 -26.04
C TRP A 55 -18.76 21.29 -25.33
N LYS A 56 -20.04 21.50 -25.00
CA LYS A 56 -20.87 20.46 -24.36
C LYS A 56 -21.04 19.23 -25.26
N GLN A 57 -21.31 19.43 -26.56
CA GLN A 57 -21.41 18.33 -27.51
C GLN A 57 -20.10 17.54 -27.64
N LEU A 58 -18.95 18.22 -27.61
CA LEU A 58 -17.64 17.58 -27.62
C LEU A 58 -17.41 16.73 -26.37
N LEU A 59 -17.68 17.27 -25.18
CA LEU A 59 -17.60 16.51 -23.93
C LEU A 59 -18.53 15.29 -23.96
N GLU A 60 -19.77 15.45 -24.41
CA GLU A 60 -20.74 14.36 -24.52
C GLU A 60 -20.30 13.27 -25.50
N ARG A 61 -19.75 13.65 -26.66
CA ARG A 61 -19.19 12.73 -27.67
C ARG A 61 -17.96 11.98 -27.15
N LEU A 62 -17.19 12.61 -26.28
CA LEU A 62 -16.02 12.00 -25.62
C LEU A 62 -16.41 11.25 -24.32
N GLY A 63 -17.70 11.16 -23.99
CA GLY A 63 -18.18 10.46 -22.79
C GLY A 63 -17.92 11.20 -21.48
N ILE A 64 -17.40 12.43 -21.51
CA ILE A 64 -17.13 13.23 -20.31
C ILE A 64 -18.44 13.87 -19.83
N ARG A 65 -19.04 13.28 -18.80
CA ARG A 65 -20.33 13.73 -18.25
C ARG A 65 -20.26 13.85 -16.73
N LYS A 66 -20.80 14.95 -16.20
CA LYS A 66 -20.88 15.18 -14.75
C LYS A 66 -21.97 14.35 -14.07
N ASN A 67 -23.06 14.06 -14.77
CA ASN A 67 -24.25 13.43 -14.21
C ASN A 67 -24.46 12.02 -14.75
N LEU A 68 -25.07 11.16 -13.94
CA LEU A 68 -25.49 9.82 -14.34
C LEU A 68 -26.65 9.89 -15.35
N CYS A 69 -26.61 9.02 -16.37
CA CYS A 69 -27.75 8.81 -17.25
C CYS A 69 -28.70 7.74 -16.69
N ARG A 70 -29.88 7.60 -17.30
CA ARG A 70 -30.89 6.61 -16.86
C ARG A 70 -30.36 5.18 -16.89
N ASP A 71 -29.68 4.81 -17.95
CA ASP A 71 -29.25 3.43 -18.18
C ASP A 71 -28.14 3.05 -17.18
N GLU A 72 -27.23 3.97 -16.88
CA GLU A 72 -26.23 3.84 -15.80
C GLU A 72 -26.91 3.61 -14.44
N VAL A 73 -27.96 4.38 -14.13
CA VAL A 73 -28.70 4.25 -12.85
C VAL A 73 -29.44 2.91 -12.77
N ILE A 74 -30.06 2.46 -13.86
CA ILE A 74 -30.73 1.14 -13.92
C ILE A 74 -29.70 0.02 -13.76
N PHE A 75 -28.56 0.12 -14.43
CA PHE A 75 -27.49 -0.86 -14.33
C PHE A 75 -26.96 -0.97 -12.89
N ILE A 76 -26.70 0.17 -12.24
CA ILE A 76 -26.31 0.21 -10.81
C ILE A 76 -27.39 -0.42 -9.93
N LYS A 77 -28.67 -0.09 -10.15
CA LYS A 77 -29.78 -0.66 -9.37
C LYS A 77 -29.85 -2.17 -9.49
N ASN A 78 -29.72 -2.69 -10.71
CA ASN A 78 -29.79 -4.12 -10.99
C ASN A 78 -28.62 -4.88 -10.33
N PHE A 79 -27.42 -4.31 -10.37
CA PHE A 79 -26.25 -4.90 -9.73
C PHE A 79 -26.35 -4.93 -8.20
N LEU A 80 -26.79 -3.83 -7.58
CA LEU A 80 -26.90 -3.73 -6.12
C LEU A 80 -28.08 -4.50 -5.53
N GLY A 81 -29.07 -4.85 -6.37
CA GLY A 81 -30.28 -5.54 -5.94
C GLY A 81 -31.22 -4.64 -5.11
N PRO A 82 -32.17 -5.25 -4.37
CA PRO A 82 -33.20 -4.52 -3.63
C PRO A 82 -32.71 -3.83 -2.34
N GLY A 83 -31.46 -4.07 -1.94
CA GLY A 83 -30.87 -3.52 -0.72
C GLY A 83 -30.58 -2.01 -0.79
N PRO A 84 -30.33 -1.37 0.36
CA PRO A 84 -29.91 0.03 0.38
C PRO A 84 -28.55 0.20 -0.31
N VAL A 85 -28.43 1.24 -1.15
CA VAL A 85 -27.13 1.64 -1.71
C VAL A 85 -26.24 2.14 -0.58
N THR A 86 -25.12 1.48 -0.34
CA THR A 86 -24.14 1.84 0.70
C THR A 86 -22.72 1.80 0.13
N PHE A 87 -21.76 2.33 0.87
CA PHE A 87 -20.33 2.17 0.58
C PHE A 87 -19.80 0.77 0.96
N LYS A 88 -20.61 -0.28 0.79
CA LYS A 88 -20.13 -1.69 0.74
C LYS A 88 -19.55 -2.03 -0.64
N CYS A 89 -19.71 -1.13 -1.60
CA CYS A 89 -19.13 -1.21 -2.92
C CYS A 89 -18.69 0.20 -3.33
N LEU A 90 -17.46 0.35 -3.81
CA LEU A 90 -17.09 1.57 -4.55
C LEU A 90 -17.61 1.42 -5.97
N ILE A 91 -18.24 2.48 -6.49
CA ILE A 91 -18.86 2.47 -7.82
C ILE A 91 -18.21 3.58 -8.62
N PHE A 92 -17.62 3.22 -9.76
CA PHE A 92 -16.92 4.16 -10.63
C PHE A 92 -17.67 4.30 -11.94
N ALA A 93 -17.67 5.50 -12.51
CA ALA A 93 -18.09 5.74 -13.89
C ALA A 93 -16.94 6.38 -14.67
N ASP A 94 -16.40 5.67 -15.67
CA ASP A 94 -15.15 6.03 -16.35
C ASP A 94 -14.06 6.44 -15.33
N ASP A 95 -13.82 5.55 -14.37
CA ASP A 95 -12.78 5.67 -13.33
C ASP A 95 -12.98 6.78 -12.27
N VAL A 96 -14.09 7.52 -12.33
CA VAL A 96 -14.44 8.50 -11.28
C VAL A 96 -15.38 7.89 -10.24
N LEU A 97 -14.98 7.95 -8.97
CA LEU A 97 -15.80 7.48 -7.86
C LEU A 97 -17.12 8.27 -7.78
N LEU A 98 -18.23 7.54 -7.80
CA LEU A 98 -19.57 8.10 -7.69
C LEU A 98 -19.98 8.30 -6.23
N ASN A 99 -20.69 9.39 -5.97
CA ASN A 99 -21.27 9.64 -4.66
C ASN A 99 -22.57 8.83 -4.50
N VAL A 100 -22.64 7.99 -3.45
CA VAL A 100 -23.82 7.19 -3.12
C VAL A 100 -25.06 8.07 -2.90
N LYS A 101 -24.92 9.28 -2.36
CA LYS A 101 -26.03 10.22 -2.16
C LYS A 101 -26.62 10.67 -3.51
N ASP A 102 -25.77 10.92 -4.51
CA ASP A 102 -26.21 11.27 -5.85
C ASP A 102 -26.91 10.09 -6.52
N ILE A 103 -26.35 8.89 -6.43
CA ILE A 103 -26.98 7.66 -6.93
C ILE A 103 -28.38 7.49 -6.34
N LYS A 104 -28.52 7.61 -5.01
CA LYS A 104 -29.82 7.54 -4.31
C LYS A 104 -30.81 8.58 -4.83
N LYS A 105 -30.34 9.81 -5.04
CA LYS A 105 -31.17 10.90 -5.59
C LYS A 105 -31.68 10.57 -6.99
N TYR A 106 -30.83 10.01 -7.86
CA TYR A 106 -31.23 9.58 -9.20
C TYR A 106 -32.19 8.39 -9.19
N LEU A 107 -31.97 7.40 -8.32
CA LEU A 107 -32.88 6.24 -8.15
C LEU A 107 -34.28 6.65 -7.66
N ARG A 108 -34.36 7.65 -6.77
CA ARG A 108 -35.66 8.20 -6.34
C ARG A 108 -36.39 8.89 -7.49
N LYS A 109 -35.67 9.68 -8.31
CA LYS A 109 -36.24 10.40 -9.46
C LYS A 109 -36.69 9.45 -10.58
N SER A 110 -35.99 8.33 -10.81
CA SER A 110 -36.35 7.34 -11.83
C SER A 110 -37.64 6.58 -11.52
N ASN A 111 -38.01 6.47 -10.24
CA ASN A 111 -39.26 5.82 -9.82
C ASN A 111 -40.51 6.71 -10.00
N GLY A 112 -40.36 8.01 -10.28
CA GLY A 112 -41.47 8.97 -10.39
C GLY A 112 -41.52 9.80 -11.67
N SER A 113 -40.56 9.67 -12.59
CA SER A 113 -40.55 10.44 -13.84
C SER A 113 -39.76 9.75 -14.96
N THR A 114 -40.20 9.97 -16.20
CA THR A 114 -39.53 9.57 -17.44
C THR A 114 -38.20 10.31 -17.58
N LEU A 115 -37.14 9.76 -16.98
CA LEU A 115 -35.78 10.12 -17.37
C LEU A 115 -35.65 9.87 -18.88
N LYS A 116 -35.29 10.91 -19.64
CA LYS A 116 -35.03 10.78 -21.07
C LYS A 116 -33.92 9.73 -21.26
N SER A 117 -34.24 8.65 -21.99
CA SER A 117 -33.23 7.73 -22.50
C SER A 117 -32.38 8.51 -23.49
N ASN A 118 -31.17 8.88 -23.08
CA ASN A 118 -30.18 9.36 -24.03
C ASN A 118 -29.55 8.10 -24.63
N LYS A 119 -29.90 7.77 -25.88
CA LYS A 119 -29.21 6.78 -26.74
C LYS A 119 -27.77 7.24 -27.06
N GLY A 120 -26.99 7.61 -26.06
CA GLY A 120 -25.59 8.01 -26.20
C GLY A 120 -24.69 7.07 -25.41
N ASN A 121 -23.41 6.99 -25.80
CA ASN A 121 -22.38 6.18 -25.13
C ASN A 121 -22.50 6.31 -23.61
N CYS A 122 -22.92 5.24 -22.92
CA CYS A 122 -22.90 5.18 -21.47
C CYS A 122 -21.45 5.00 -21.00
N ARG A 123 -21.10 5.59 -19.87
CA ARG A 123 -19.78 5.39 -19.28
C ARG A 123 -19.66 3.95 -18.80
N THR A 124 -18.42 3.47 -18.73
CA THR A 124 -18.15 2.15 -18.16
C THR A 124 -18.36 2.23 -16.66
N ILE A 125 -19.33 1.46 -16.16
CA ILE A 125 -19.61 1.38 -14.72
C ILE A 125 -18.84 0.20 -14.14
N THR A 126 -17.97 0.48 -13.17
CA THR A 126 -17.17 -0.52 -12.46
C THR A 126 -17.62 -0.62 -11.02
N PHE A 127 -17.70 -1.85 -10.52
CA PHE A 127 -18.03 -2.15 -9.13
C PHE A 127 -16.81 -2.77 -8.44
N LEU A 128 -16.42 -2.21 -7.31
CA LEU A 128 -15.41 -2.78 -6.43
C LEU A 128 -16.06 -3.14 -5.09
N PRO A 129 -16.47 -4.41 -4.88
CA PRO A 129 -17.03 -4.87 -3.62
C PRO A 129 -15.99 -4.77 -2.50
N LEU A 130 -16.42 -4.19 -1.39
CA LEU A 130 -15.64 -4.02 -0.17
C LEU A 130 -16.08 -5.04 0.89
N PRO A 131 -15.20 -5.41 1.82
CA PRO A 131 -15.50 -6.43 2.82
C PRO A 131 -16.51 -5.90 3.85
N ARG A 132 -16.56 -4.58 4.04
CA ARG A 132 -17.42 -3.86 4.99
C ARG A 132 -17.90 -2.54 4.39
N THR A 133 -18.91 -1.96 5.02
CA THR A 133 -19.45 -0.64 4.62
C THR A 133 -18.63 0.49 5.22
N ILE A 134 -18.15 1.41 4.39
CA ILE A 134 -17.34 2.55 4.85
C ILE A 134 -18.24 3.75 5.17
N LYS A 135 -18.66 3.88 6.43
CA LYS A 135 -19.55 4.97 6.86
C LYS A 135 -18.93 6.36 6.70
N LYS A 136 -17.61 6.47 6.84
CA LYS A 136 -16.91 7.76 6.80
C LYS A 136 -17.02 8.47 5.44
N LEU A 137 -17.28 7.74 4.37
CA LEU A 137 -17.55 8.30 3.04
C LEU A 137 -18.94 8.97 2.92
N ASP A 138 -19.80 8.89 3.94
CA ASP A 138 -21.00 9.72 4.00
C ASP A 138 -20.67 11.19 4.32
N GLU A 139 -19.49 11.49 4.87
CA GLU A 139 -19.02 12.85 5.13
C GLU A 139 -18.53 13.51 3.83
N PRO A 140 -19.09 14.67 3.41
CA PRO A 140 -18.77 15.26 2.11
C PRO A 140 -17.27 15.55 1.91
N HIS A 141 -16.60 16.14 2.90
CA HIS A 141 -15.18 16.47 2.80
C HIS A 141 -14.30 15.21 2.67
N VAL A 142 -14.58 14.17 3.47
CA VAL A 142 -13.84 12.90 3.39
C VAL A 142 -14.05 12.23 2.04
N PHE A 143 -15.30 12.20 1.54
CA PHE A 143 -15.61 11.65 0.22
C PHE A 143 -14.84 12.38 -0.88
N GLU A 144 -14.81 13.72 -0.85
CA GLU A 144 -14.15 14.53 -1.87
C GLU A 144 -12.63 14.30 -1.89
N ASN A 145 -11.98 14.33 -0.73
CA ASN A 145 -10.53 14.06 -0.64
C ASN A 145 -10.20 12.63 -1.05
N PHE A 146 -10.99 11.65 -0.61
CA PHE A 146 -10.79 10.26 -0.98
C PHE A 146 -11.01 10.02 -2.48
N ARG A 147 -12.07 10.61 -3.06
CA ARG A 147 -12.32 10.58 -4.51
C ARG A 147 -11.15 11.17 -5.30
N ARG A 148 -10.62 12.32 -4.86
CA ARG A 148 -9.45 12.95 -5.47
C ARG A 148 -8.22 12.03 -5.42
N LEU A 149 -7.95 11.44 -4.26
CA LEU A 149 -6.85 10.49 -4.07
C LEU A 149 -6.97 9.28 -5.01
N LEU A 150 -8.15 8.65 -5.11
CA LEU A 150 -8.35 7.50 -6.01
C LEU A 150 -8.16 7.88 -7.48
N PHE A 151 -8.67 9.05 -7.89
CA PHE A 151 -8.51 9.54 -9.26
C PHE A 151 -7.03 9.70 -9.64
N TYR A 152 -6.22 10.35 -8.80
CA TYR A 152 -4.79 10.50 -9.07
C TYR A 152 -4.01 9.19 -8.94
N THR A 153 -4.45 8.28 -8.07
CA THR A 153 -3.88 6.93 -7.97
C THR A 153 -4.07 6.18 -9.29
N ARG A 154 -5.25 6.26 -9.92
CA ARG A 154 -5.48 5.67 -11.25
C ARG A 154 -4.55 6.26 -12.30
N ALA A 155 -4.48 7.59 -12.36
CA ALA A 155 -3.61 8.29 -13.32
C ALA A 155 -2.13 7.92 -13.12
N HIS A 156 -1.68 7.78 -11.87
CA HIS A 156 -0.34 7.28 -11.55
C HIS A 156 -0.13 5.86 -12.05
N PHE A 157 -1.09 4.95 -11.80
CA PHE A 157 -1.00 3.56 -12.27
C PHE A 157 -0.94 3.47 -13.80
N GLU A 158 -1.83 4.17 -14.50
CA GLU A 158 -1.86 4.19 -15.97
C GLU A 158 -0.53 4.70 -16.54
N LYS A 159 -0.09 5.88 -16.08
CA LYS A 159 1.18 6.49 -16.49
C LYS A 159 2.36 5.56 -16.25
N SER A 160 2.42 4.89 -15.08
CA SER A 160 3.52 3.97 -14.75
C SER A 160 3.56 2.73 -15.64
N PHE A 161 2.42 2.14 -15.98
CA PHE A 161 2.37 1.02 -16.93
C PHE A 161 2.67 1.46 -18.36
N GLU A 162 2.12 2.59 -18.82
CA GLU A 162 2.35 3.12 -20.18
C GLU A 162 3.82 3.49 -20.42
N GLN A 163 4.49 4.02 -19.39
CA GLN A 163 5.92 4.34 -19.45
C GLN A 163 6.82 3.11 -19.24
N GLY A 164 6.26 1.92 -19.02
CA GLY A 164 7.02 0.70 -18.77
C GLY A 164 7.81 0.71 -17.45
N VAL A 165 7.43 1.58 -16.50
CA VAL A 165 8.00 1.62 -15.15
C VAL A 165 7.70 0.29 -14.45
N TRP A 166 6.45 -0.16 -14.51
CA TRP A 166 6.04 -1.44 -13.95
C TRP A 166 5.87 -2.49 -15.05
N LYS A 167 6.99 -3.04 -15.49
CA LYS A 167 7.04 -4.15 -16.45
C LYS A 167 7.33 -5.48 -15.77
N SER A 168 6.95 -6.59 -16.41
CA SER A 168 7.33 -7.93 -15.98
C SER A 168 8.77 -8.27 -16.35
N ASP A 169 9.42 -9.07 -15.51
CA ASP A 169 10.62 -9.81 -15.87
C ASP A 169 10.29 -11.01 -16.78
N GLN A 170 11.31 -11.79 -17.13
CA GLN A 170 11.16 -12.98 -17.99
C GLN A 170 10.33 -14.10 -17.33
N ARG A 171 10.19 -14.08 -16.00
CA ARG A 171 9.39 -15.05 -15.24
C ARG A 171 7.93 -14.61 -15.11
N GLY A 172 7.58 -13.42 -15.57
CA GLY A 172 6.24 -12.84 -15.47
C GLY A 172 6.00 -12.06 -14.17
N LEU A 173 7.05 -11.77 -13.39
CA LEU A 173 6.96 -11.00 -12.14
C LEU A 173 7.17 -9.52 -12.40
N TYR A 174 6.27 -8.68 -11.89
CA TYR A 174 6.30 -7.24 -12.14
C TYR A 174 7.10 -6.50 -11.07
N ASN A 175 7.74 -5.40 -11.50
CA ASN A 175 8.39 -4.45 -10.58
C ASN A 175 9.49 -5.09 -9.72
N ARG A 176 10.36 -5.92 -10.33
CA ARG A 176 11.42 -6.69 -9.66
C ARG A 176 12.84 -6.28 -10.02
N SER A 177 13.03 -5.14 -10.69
CA SER A 177 14.39 -4.65 -10.96
C SER A 177 15.11 -4.30 -9.63
N PRO A 178 16.46 -4.28 -9.61
CA PRO A 178 17.22 -3.94 -8.42
C PRO A 178 16.81 -2.59 -7.82
N GLU A 179 16.47 -1.61 -8.66
CA GLU A 179 16.04 -0.27 -8.25
C GLU A 179 14.73 -0.33 -7.46
N TYR A 180 13.71 -1.04 -7.96
CA TYR A 180 12.42 -1.15 -7.27
C TYR A 180 12.48 -1.99 -6.01
N ARG A 181 13.34 -3.02 -5.99
CA ARG A 181 13.63 -3.77 -4.77
C ARG A 181 14.23 -2.86 -3.70
N ALA A 182 15.20 -2.01 -4.06
CA ALA A 182 15.80 -1.05 -3.13
C ALA A 182 14.79 -0.01 -2.63
N GLU A 183 13.90 0.49 -3.49
CA GLU A 183 12.79 1.36 -3.09
C GLU A 183 11.87 0.69 -2.06
N LEU A 184 11.45 -0.56 -2.32
CA LEU A 184 10.63 -1.32 -1.39
C LEU A 184 11.35 -1.62 -0.07
N THR A 185 12.67 -1.88 -0.11
CA THR A 185 13.47 -2.05 1.11
C THR A 185 13.43 -0.79 1.97
N LYS A 186 13.56 0.41 1.39
CA LYS A 186 13.45 1.69 2.13
C LYS A 186 12.07 1.85 2.79
N LEU A 187 10.99 1.60 2.04
CA LEU A 187 9.62 1.64 2.57
C LEU A 187 9.42 0.62 3.72
N SER A 188 9.93 -0.60 3.54
CA SER A 188 9.86 -1.66 4.55
C SER A 188 10.64 -1.29 5.82
N TYR A 189 11.81 -0.68 5.65
CA TYR A 189 12.65 -0.22 6.74
C TYR A 189 11.94 0.87 7.55
N MET A 190 11.40 1.91 6.89
CA MET A 190 10.59 2.95 7.54
C MET A 190 9.41 2.34 8.32
N HIS A 191 8.62 1.48 7.67
CA HIS A 191 7.50 0.80 8.32
C HIS A 191 7.93 0.08 9.60
N ASN A 192 8.99 -0.74 9.51
CA ASN A 192 9.45 -1.54 10.62
C ASN A 192 10.02 -0.70 11.76
N MET A 193 10.71 0.41 11.45
CA MET A 193 11.17 1.35 12.48
C MET A 193 10.01 2.01 13.20
N VAL A 194 8.97 2.44 12.49
CA VAL A 194 7.77 3.02 13.11
C VAL A 194 7.07 1.97 13.97
N VAL A 195 6.85 0.75 13.48
CA VAL A 195 6.25 -0.33 14.28
C VAL A 195 7.04 -0.59 15.56
N ASP A 196 8.37 -0.66 15.47
CA ASP A 196 9.22 -0.91 16.63
C ASP A 196 9.23 0.29 17.60
N ALA A 197 9.23 1.53 17.08
CA ALA A 197 9.06 2.73 17.88
C ALA A 197 7.76 2.72 18.68
N LEU A 198 6.65 2.38 18.02
CA LEU A 198 5.34 2.25 18.67
C LEU A 198 5.35 1.19 19.78
N HIS A 199 6.13 0.13 19.62
CA HIS A 199 6.31 -0.88 20.66
C HIS A 199 7.23 -0.39 21.80
N ARG A 200 8.27 0.39 21.52
CA ARG A 200 9.10 1.03 22.57
C ARG A 200 8.28 2.02 23.41
N PHE A 201 7.39 2.79 22.79
CA PHE A 201 6.46 3.65 23.52
C PHE A 201 5.53 2.86 24.46
N ASP A 202 5.06 1.69 24.04
CA ASP A 202 4.21 0.79 24.84
C ASP A 202 4.95 0.28 26.08
N GLU A 203 6.25 0.03 25.95
CA GLU A 203 7.13 -0.40 27.05
C GLU A 203 7.63 0.77 27.93
N GLY A 204 7.23 2.01 27.62
CA GLY A 204 7.66 3.20 28.37
C GLY A 204 9.05 3.75 27.99
N ASP A 205 9.73 3.19 26.99
CA ASP A 205 11.01 3.71 26.47
C ASP A 205 10.77 4.76 25.38
N SER A 206 10.31 5.94 25.81
CA SER A 206 10.04 7.05 24.91
C SER A 206 11.29 7.57 24.18
N GLN A 207 12.47 7.48 24.81
CA GLN A 207 13.70 7.98 24.20
C GLN A 207 14.07 7.15 22.96
N THR A 208 14.07 5.82 23.08
CA THR A 208 14.33 4.93 21.94
C THR A 208 13.21 5.01 20.91
N GLY A 209 11.95 5.11 21.35
CA GLY A 209 10.81 5.31 20.46
C GLY A 209 10.98 6.53 19.55
N TRP A 210 11.31 7.69 20.12
CA TRP A 210 11.53 8.91 19.35
C TRP A 210 12.77 8.86 18.44
N ALA A 211 13.86 8.24 18.88
CA ALA A 211 15.05 8.05 18.04
C ALA A 211 14.72 7.20 16.80
N LEU A 212 13.92 6.14 16.96
CA LEU A 212 13.47 5.31 15.85
C LEU A 212 12.55 6.08 14.88
N ILE A 213 11.61 6.90 15.39
CA ILE A 213 10.76 7.75 14.54
C ILE A 213 11.60 8.73 13.71
N ARG A 214 12.57 9.42 14.29
CA ARG A 214 13.42 10.38 13.56
C ARG A 214 14.31 9.70 12.53
N ASN A 215 14.96 8.60 12.89
CA ASN A 215 15.73 7.80 11.93
C ASN A 215 14.86 7.24 10.79
N ALA A 216 13.58 6.91 11.05
CA ALA A 216 12.65 6.50 10.01
C ALA A 216 12.36 7.66 9.04
N SER A 217 12.14 8.87 9.57
CA SER A 217 11.89 10.08 8.78
C SER A 217 13.06 10.48 7.87
N ALA A 218 14.30 10.06 8.15
CA ALA A 218 15.44 10.27 7.26
C ALA A 218 15.24 9.67 5.86
N SER A 219 14.33 8.67 5.72
CA SER A 219 14.00 8.06 4.43
C SER A 219 12.89 8.80 3.65
N ASN A 220 12.23 9.81 4.23
CA ASN A 220 11.03 10.44 3.63
C ASN A 220 11.29 11.02 2.24
N ARG A 221 12.41 11.72 2.04
CA ARG A 221 12.76 12.31 0.73
C ARG A 221 12.92 11.26 -0.35
N GLU A 222 13.60 10.16 -0.04
CA GLU A 222 13.81 9.05 -0.97
C GLU A 222 12.52 8.28 -1.23
N ILE A 223 11.67 8.16 -0.21
CA ILE A 223 10.34 7.57 -0.33
C ILE A 223 9.50 8.40 -1.28
N VAL A 224 9.46 9.72 -1.19
CA VAL A 224 8.71 10.58 -2.13
C VAL A 224 9.12 10.34 -3.59
N LYS A 225 10.42 10.15 -3.84
CA LYS A 225 10.96 9.90 -5.19
C LYS A 225 10.67 8.50 -5.74
N SER A 226 10.36 7.55 -4.86
CA SER A 226 10.05 6.19 -5.27
C SER A 226 8.85 6.17 -6.21
N ARG A 227 8.89 5.27 -7.18
CA ARG A 227 7.75 4.98 -8.08
C ARG A 227 7.16 3.60 -7.80
N HIS A 228 7.41 3.05 -6.63
CA HIS A 228 6.92 1.74 -6.27
C HIS A 228 5.40 1.77 -6.12
N HIS A 229 4.68 0.86 -6.78
CA HIS A 229 3.21 0.82 -6.78
C HIS A 229 2.56 0.66 -5.39
N ARG A 230 3.32 0.15 -4.40
CA ARG A 230 2.91 0.04 -2.99
C ARG A 230 3.13 1.30 -2.15
N GLN A 231 3.87 2.29 -2.64
CA GLN A 231 4.34 3.44 -1.86
C GLN A 231 3.22 4.10 -1.03
N PHE A 232 2.13 4.53 -1.67
CA PHE A 232 1.03 5.18 -0.97
C PHE A 232 0.24 4.25 -0.06
N SER A 233 0.02 3.00 -0.48
CA SER A 233 -0.65 2.02 0.39
C SER A 233 0.15 1.80 1.68
N ASP A 234 1.47 1.66 1.56
CA ASP A 234 2.35 1.47 2.72
C ASP A 234 2.45 2.74 3.60
N ILE A 235 2.45 3.95 3.03
CA ILE A 235 2.38 5.21 3.81
C ILE A 235 1.08 5.30 4.61
N LEU A 236 -0.07 5.03 3.97
CA LEU A 236 -1.36 5.06 4.65
C LEU A 236 -1.47 3.98 5.74
N ALA A 237 -0.87 2.81 5.51
CA ALA A 237 -0.77 1.76 6.52
C ALA A 237 0.02 2.23 7.75
N ILE A 238 1.14 2.92 7.57
CA ILE A 238 1.96 3.46 8.66
C ILE A 238 1.17 4.51 9.47
N LEU A 239 0.53 5.46 8.80
CA LEU A 239 -0.32 6.46 9.46
C LEU A 239 -1.44 5.80 10.27
N LEU A 240 -2.09 4.77 9.71
CA LEU A 240 -3.12 4.00 10.42
C LEU A 240 -2.57 3.30 11.66
N LEU A 241 -1.37 2.72 11.60
CA LEU A 241 -0.74 2.04 12.73
C LEU A 241 -0.46 3.02 13.88
N VAL A 242 0.03 4.22 13.58
CA VAL A 242 0.25 5.28 14.57
C VAL A 242 -1.08 5.66 15.21
N ARG A 243 -2.10 5.93 14.39
CA ARG A 243 -3.43 6.36 14.85
C ARG A 243 -4.12 5.37 15.79
N ARG A 244 -3.93 4.07 15.54
CA ARG A 244 -4.55 2.99 16.32
C ARG A 244 -3.95 2.80 17.71
N LYS A 245 -2.77 3.34 18.01
CA LYS A 245 -2.16 3.15 19.34
C LYS A 245 -2.89 3.99 20.38
N THR A 246 -3.40 3.36 21.43
CA THR A 246 -4.20 4.04 22.48
C THR A 246 -3.35 4.54 23.65
N TYR A 247 -2.18 3.94 23.87
CA TYR A 247 -1.27 4.25 24.99
C TYR A 247 -0.32 5.43 24.71
N ILE A 248 -0.16 5.84 23.45
CA ILE A 248 0.55 7.06 23.09
C ILE A 248 -0.39 8.24 23.34
N ALA A 249 0.10 9.30 23.97
CA ALA A 249 -0.71 10.49 24.18
C ALA A 249 -1.16 11.07 22.83
N GLU A 250 -2.40 11.57 22.74
CA GLU A 250 -2.96 12.04 21.47
C GLU A 250 -2.09 13.14 20.82
N LYS A 251 -1.49 14.01 21.65
CA LYS A 251 -0.53 15.02 21.20
C LYS A 251 0.67 14.41 20.46
N ASP A 252 1.20 13.28 20.94
CA ASP A 252 2.41 12.68 20.40
C ASP A 252 2.08 11.91 19.11
N LYS A 253 0.89 11.31 19.02
CA LYS A 253 0.38 10.76 17.76
C LYS A 253 0.20 11.84 16.70
N SER A 254 -0.43 12.97 17.07
CA SER A 254 -0.61 14.12 16.18
C SER A 254 0.74 14.58 15.65
N VAL A 255 1.75 14.72 16.53
CA VAL A 255 3.11 15.10 16.12
C VAL A 255 3.71 14.11 15.11
N ILE A 256 3.56 12.80 15.33
CA ILE A 256 4.08 11.78 14.39
C ILE A 256 3.32 11.83 13.06
N GLU A 257 1.99 11.88 13.09
CA GLU A 257 1.13 11.90 11.89
C GLU A 257 1.34 13.17 11.06
N GLU A 258 1.34 14.34 11.72
CA GLU A 258 1.57 15.65 11.11
C GLU A 258 2.98 15.72 10.54
N SER A 259 4.01 15.38 11.33
CA SER A 259 5.39 15.42 10.86
C SER A 259 5.62 14.49 9.66
N LEU A 260 5.04 13.28 9.66
CA LEU A 260 5.15 12.39 8.50
C LEU A 260 4.42 12.98 7.28
N SER A 261 3.18 13.44 7.45
CA SER A 261 2.35 13.92 6.34
C SER A 261 2.88 15.22 5.73
N GLU A 262 3.29 16.18 6.56
CA GLU A 262 3.86 17.47 6.15
C GLU A 262 5.21 17.29 5.49
N ASN A 263 6.14 16.53 6.10
CA ASN A 263 7.45 16.29 5.48
C ASN A 263 7.32 15.63 4.10
N LEU A 264 6.45 14.61 3.97
CA LEU A 264 6.22 13.96 2.68
C LEU A 264 5.58 14.91 1.66
N HIS A 265 4.65 15.77 2.08
CA HIS A 265 4.06 16.79 1.23
C HIS A 265 5.08 17.85 0.77
N ASP A 266 5.91 18.34 1.68
CA ASP A 266 6.93 19.35 1.40
C ASP A 266 8.00 18.80 0.46
N PHE A 267 8.49 17.59 0.71
CA PHE A 267 9.40 16.93 -0.22
C PHE A 267 8.75 16.69 -1.58
N ALA A 268 7.46 16.29 -1.62
CA ALA A 268 6.76 16.10 -2.89
C ALA A 268 6.66 17.40 -3.70
N THR A 269 6.36 18.52 -3.04
CA THR A 269 6.28 19.85 -3.67
C THR A 269 7.62 20.27 -4.27
N ASN A 270 8.73 19.91 -3.64
CA ASN A 270 10.08 20.30 -4.07
C ASN A 270 10.70 19.32 -5.08
N GLU A 271 10.38 18.03 -5.01
CA GLU A 271 11.09 16.97 -5.75
C GLU A 271 10.28 16.42 -6.94
N LEU A 272 8.95 16.53 -6.92
CA LEU A 272 8.08 16.02 -8.00
C LEU A 272 7.73 17.13 -9.00
N LYS A 273 7.44 16.72 -10.24
CA LYS A 273 6.97 17.64 -11.27
C LYS A 273 5.53 18.06 -10.98
N SER A 274 5.18 19.30 -11.29
CA SER A 274 3.83 19.87 -11.05
C SER A 274 2.69 19.09 -11.71
N ASN A 275 2.96 18.37 -12.81
CA ASN A 275 2.01 17.53 -13.52
C ASN A 275 2.12 16.03 -13.18
N ASP A 276 2.90 15.67 -12.16
CA ASP A 276 2.96 14.29 -11.70
C ASP A 276 1.72 13.96 -10.84
N PRO A 277 0.91 12.93 -11.20
CA PRO A 277 -0.22 12.50 -10.37
C PRO A 277 0.17 12.21 -8.93
N GLN A 278 1.41 11.75 -8.70
CA GLN A 278 1.94 11.46 -7.37
C GLN A 278 2.01 12.72 -6.48
N SER A 279 2.30 13.89 -7.06
CA SER A 279 2.30 15.16 -6.32
C SER A 279 0.93 15.44 -5.69
N ALA A 280 -0.15 15.24 -6.45
CA ALA A 280 -1.50 15.45 -5.96
C ALA A 280 -1.96 14.37 -4.97
N MET A 281 -1.38 13.17 -5.03
CA MET A 281 -1.59 12.14 -4.00
C MET A 281 -0.95 12.59 -2.67
N PHE A 282 0.25 13.17 -2.69
CA PHE A 282 0.93 13.68 -1.49
C PHE A 282 0.23 14.89 -0.89
N GLU A 283 -0.31 15.78 -1.73
CA GLU A 283 -1.16 16.91 -1.29
C GLU A 283 -2.40 16.45 -0.52
N ALA A 284 -2.89 15.23 -0.75
CA ALA A 284 -4.02 14.70 -0.01
C ALA A 284 -3.66 14.26 1.42
N LEU A 285 -2.40 13.94 1.73
CA LEU A 285 -2.01 13.36 3.03
C LEU A 285 -2.40 14.23 4.23
N PRO A 286 -2.11 15.55 4.28
CA PRO A 286 -2.42 16.37 5.44
C PRO A 286 -3.93 16.50 5.72
N THR A 287 -4.77 16.26 4.71
CA THR A 287 -6.24 16.43 4.80
C THR A 287 -7.01 15.10 4.79
N LEU A 288 -6.32 13.97 4.65
CA LEU A 288 -6.92 12.65 4.61
C LEU A 288 -7.14 12.13 6.03
N VAL A 289 -8.40 12.10 6.46
CA VAL A 289 -8.74 11.61 7.80
C VAL A 289 -8.94 10.10 7.79
N LEU A 290 -7.91 9.32 8.09
CA LEU A 290 -8.02 7.86 8.26
C LEU A 290 -8.96 7.52 9.43
N ASP A 291 -9.74 6.45 9.30
CA ASP A 291 -10.58 5.92 10.37
C ASP A 291 -9.84 4.86 11.19
N LEU A 292 -10.15 4.77 12.49
CA LEU A 292 -9.49 3.82 13.39
C LEU A 292 -9.70 2.36 12.98
N ASN A 293 -10.81 2.05 12.32
CA ASN A 293 -11.11 0.71 11.83
C ASN A 293 -10.27 0.35 10.59
N GLY A 294 -9.61 1.31 9.95
CA GLY A 294 -8.83 1.10 8.73
C GLY A 294 -9.68 0.93 7.48
N ASP A 295 -10.98 1.23 7.53
CA ASP A 295 -11.92 1.02 6.42
C ASP A 295 -11.51 1.81 5.16
N LEU A 296 -11.08 3.07 5.30
CA LEU A 296 -10.59 3.90 4.19
C LEU A 296 -9.26 3.39 3.63
N TYR A 297 -8.33 2.98 4.49
CA TYR A 297 -7.07 2.39 4.07
C TYR A 297 -7.31 1.11 3.28
N LEU A 298 -8.15 0.20 3.81
CA LEU A 298 -8.51 -1.05 3.14
C LEU A 298 -9.16 -0.80 1.79
N ALA A 299 -10.04 0.19 1.68
CA ALA A 299 -10.66 0.57 0.42
C ALA A 299 -9.64 1.06 -0.61
N TYR A 300 -8.68 1.86 -0.16
CA TYR A 300 -7.58 2.34 -0.99
C TYR A 300 -6.68 1.19 -1.47
N ASP A 301 -6.24 0.31 -0.58
CA ASP A 301 -5.40 -0.84 -0.94
C ASP A 301 -6.16 -1.81 -1.87
N PHE A 302 -7.47 -1.98 -1.68
CA PHE A 302 -8.29 -2.81 -2.57
C PHE A 302 -8.42 -2.21 -3.95
N TYR A 303 -8.56 -0.89 -4.03
CA TYR A 303 -8.55 -0.19 -5.30
C TYR A 303 -7.20 -0.36 -6.01
N CYS A 304 -6.09 -0.22 -5.30
CA CYS A 304 -4.75 -0.44 -5.87
C CYS A 304 -4.56 -1.88 -6.38
N ARG A 305 -5.00 -2.91 -5.63
CA ARG A 305 -5.02 -4.32 -6.08
C ARG A 305 -5.86 -4.50 -7.34
N TYR A 306 -7.04 -3.88 -7.38
CA TYR A 306 -7.91 -3.92 -8.54
C TYR A 306 -7.24 -3.31 -9.77
N LEU A 307 -6.66 -2.10 -9.63
CA LEU A 307 -5.93 -1.43 -10.71
C LEU A 307 -4.75 -2.26 -11.23
N TRP A 308 -4.02 -2.90 -10.31
CA TRP A 308 -2.93 -3.81 -10.64
C TRP A 308 -3.43 -5.00 -11.47
N GLY A 309 -4.46 -5.70 -10.97
CA GLY A 309 -5.04 -6.87 -11.63
C GLY A 309 -5.64 -6.58 -13.02
N LEU A 310 -6.02 -5.34 -13.32
CA LEU A 310 -6.43 -4.93 -14.67
C LEU A 310 -5.28 -4.89 -15.69
N LYS A 311 -4.03 -4.85 -15.24
CA LYS A 311 -2.84 -4.60 -16.07
C LYS A 311 -1.86 -5.77 -16.07
N THR A 312 -1.91 -6.65 -15.08
CA THR A 312 -1.01 -7.80 -14.95
C THR A 312 -1.60 -9.09 -15.51
N GLY A 313 -0.73 -10.06 -15.79
CA GLY A 313 -1.06 -11.28 -16.55
C GLY A 313 -1.99 -12.29 -15.85
N HIS A 314 -2.32 -13.37 -16.57
CA HIS A 314 -3.29 -14.38 -16.15
C HIS A 314 -2.82 -15.30 -15.00
N ASP A 315 -1.52 -15.35 -14.71
CA ASP A 315 -1.00 -16.11 -13.57
C ASP A 315 -1.36 -15.39 -12.26
N GLN A 316 -2.36 -15.93 -11.58
CA GLN A 316 -2.89 -15.34 -10.35
C GLN A 316 -1.83 -15.26 -9.25
N MET A 317 -0.99 -16.29 -9.06
CA MET A 317 0.02 -16.29 -7.99
C MET A 317 1.11 -15.25 -8.26
N LYS A 318 1.63 -15.20 -9.49
CA LYS A 318 2.67 -14.22 -9.87
C LYS A 318 2.13 -12.80 -9.84
N SER A 319 0.91 -12.57 -10.33
CA SER A 319 0.24 -11.27 -10.26
C SER A 319 0.03 -10.82 -8.81
N PHE A 320 -0.44 -11.74 -7.96
CA PHE A 320 -0.69 -11.49 -6.54
C PHE A 320 0.60 -11.18 -5.78
N TYR A 321 1.64 -12.00 -5.96
CA TYR A 321 2.95 -11.73 -5.38
C TYR A 321 3.51 -10.40 -5.87
N SER A 322 3.44 -10.13 -7.18
CA SER A 322 4.03 -8.93 -7.76
C SER A 322 3.45 -7.64 -7.20
N TYR A 323 2.18 -7.65 -6.77
CA TYR A 323 1.58 -6.54 -6.03
C TYR A 323 2.07 -6.48 -4.59
N ASN A 324 1.96 -7.58 -3.83
CA ASN A 324 2.20 -7.52 -2.39
C ASN A 324 3.69 -7.38 -2.04
N GLN A 325 4.54 -8.15 -2.73
CA GLN A 325 5.99 -8.23 -2.51
C GLN A 325 6.41 -8.37 -1.04
N ALA A 326 5.53 -8.97 -0.24
CA ALA A 326 5.69 -9.21 1.19
C ALA A 326 4.84 -10.44 1.55
N SER A 327 5.22 -11.12 2.63
CA SER A 327 4.49 -12.28 3.15
C SER A 327 3.38 -11.92 4.13
N PHE A 328 3.36 -10.68 4.65
CA PHE A 328 2.38 -10.22 5.63
C PHE A 328 1.85 -8.82 5.27
N PRO A 329 0.59 -8.51 5.62
CA PRO A 329 0.02 -7.19 5.40
C PRO A 329 0.65 -6.13 6.32
N ARG A 330 0.83 -4.91 5.83
CA ARG A 330 1.40 -3.80 6.63
C ARG A 330 0.57 -3.44 7.86
N ALA A 331 -0.74 -3.24 7.70
CA ALA A 331 -1.62 -2.83 8.78
C ALA A 331 -2.87 -3.71 8.93
N ASP A 332 -3.51 -4.09 7.83
CA ASP A 332 -4.71 -4.92 7.85
C ASP A 332 -4.66 -6.02 6.78
N SER A 333 -5.20 -7.18 7.13
CA SER A 333 -5.25 -8.33 6.25
C SER A 333 -6.14 -8.11 5.03
N GLY A 334 -7.30 -7.48 5.15
CA GLY A 334 -8.15 -7.18 3.99
C GLY A 334 -8.35 -8.40 3.07
N LYS A 335 -7.90 -8.29 1.81
CA LYS A 335 -7.84 -9.36 0.80
C LYS A 335 -6.41 -9.88 0.54
N PHE A 336 -5.50 -9.60 1.45
CA PHE A 336 -4.07 -9.95 1.36
C PHE A 336 -3.84 -11.46 1.32
N PHE A 337 -4.76 -12.27 1.86
CA PHE A 337 -4.65 -13.73 1.80
C PHE A 337 -5.72 -14.39 0.91
N ASP A 338 -6.42 -13.60 0.08
CA ASP A 338 -7.48 -14.12 -0.80
C ASP A 338 -7.01 -15.21 -1.76
N LEU A 339 -5.70 -15.25 -2.04
CA LEU A 339 -5.09 -16.29 -2.88
C LEU A 339 -5.39 -17.70 -2.38
N PHE A 340 -5.50 -17.91 -1.07
CA PHE A 340 -5.69 -19.23 -0.44
C PHE A 340 -7.12 -19.47 0.05
N ASN A 341 -8.02 -18.49 -0.09
CA ASN A 341 -9.37 -18.60 0.42
C ASN A 341 -10.14 -19.75 -0.25
N GLY A 342 -10.67 -20.65 0.57
CA GLY A 342 -11.45 -21.80 0.10
C GLY A 342 -10.62 -23.00 -0.37
N GLN A 343 -9.29 -22.91 -0.36
CA GLN A 343 -8.40 -24.03 -0.66
C GLN A 343 -8.16 -24.90 0.60
N LYS A 344 -7.89 -26.19 0.38
CA LYS A 344 -7.42 -27.11 1.44
C LYS A 344 -5.90 -26.98 1.63
N PRO A 345 -5.36 -27.29 2.84
CA PRO A 345 -3.93 -27.22 3.09
C PRO A 345 -3.06 -27.98 2.07
N GLN A 346 -3.50 -29.16 1.65
CA GLN A 346 -2.77 -29.98 0.67
C GLN A 346 -2.75 -29.33 -0.72
N GLU A 347 -3.83 -28.66 -1.11
CA GLU A 347 -3.91 -27.93 -2.39
C GLU A 347 -2.95 -26.73 -2.38
N ILE A 348 -2.92 -25.99 -1.27
CA ILE A 348 -1.99 -24.86 -1.08
C ILE A 348 -0.53 -25.35 -1.22
N ILE A 349 -0.17 -26.45 -0.56
CA ILE A 349 1.19 -27.00 -0.62
C ILE A 349 1.57 -27.44 -2.04
N LEU A 350 0.67 -28.12 -2.75
CA LEU A 350 0.89 -28.52 -4.14
C LEU A 350 1.09 -27.30 -5.05
N ASP A 351 0.28 -26.26 -4.89
CA ASP A 351 0.41 -25.02 -5.66
C ASP A 351 1.76 -24.33 -5.38
N LEU A 352 2.21 -24.31 -4.13
CA LEU A 352 3.49 -23.74 -3.72
C LEU A 352 4.69 -24.54 -4.26
N GLN A 353 4.62 -25.86 -4.27
CA GLN A 353 5.65 -26.73 -4.87
C GLN A 353 5.77 -26.50 -6.38
N ARG A 354 4.64 -26.33 -7.08
CA ARG A 354 4.67 -25.95 -8.51
C ARG A 354 5.35 -24.58 -8.71
N ILE A 355 5.12 -23.62 -7.81
CA ILE A 355 5.80 -22.32 -7.89
C ILE A 355 7.31 -22.42 -7.66
N ASP A 356 7.77 -23.38 -6.84
CA ASP A 356 9.21 -23.63 -6.65
C ASP A 356 9.90 -23.95 -7.99
N GLU A 357 9.25 -24.73 -8.85
CA GLU A 357 9.75 -25.12 -10.19
C GLU A 357 9.82 -23.89 -11.12
N ASP A 358 8.81 -23.03 -11.05
CA ASP A 358 8.65 -21.86 -11.91
C ASP A 358 9.59 -20.70 -11.56
N LEU A 359 9.75 -20.40 -10.26
CA LEU A 359 10.46 -19.20 -9.78
C LEU A 359 11.83 -19.51 -9.19
N GLY A 360 12.10 -20.78 -8.89
CA GLY A 360 13.29 -21.26 -8.19
C GLY A 360 13.02 -21.47 -6.70
N ARG A 361 13.37 -22.66 -6.20
CA ARG A 361 13.12 -23.11 -4.82
C ARG A 361 13.71 -22.20 -3.73
N HIS A 362 14.85 -21.57 -4.02
CA HIS A 362 15.53 -20.64 -3.09
C HIS A 362 15.32 -19.16 -3.46
N SER A 363 14.42 -18.85 -4.38
CA SER A 363 14.12 -17.45 -4.70
C SER A 363 13.34 -16.78 -3.57
N HIS A 364 13.58 -15.48 -3.38
CA HIS A 364 12.83 -14.68 -2.43
C HIS A 364 11.31 -14.67 -2.72
N GLU A 365 10.96 -14.69 -4.00
CA GLU A 365 9.57 -14.70 -4.44
C GLU A 365 8.84 -15.95 -3.96
N THR A 366 9.50 -17.09 -4.08
CA THR A 366 9.04 -18.37 -3.55
C THR A 366 8.91 -18.34 -2.03
N PHE A 367 9.98 -18.00 -1.30
CA PHE A 367 9.91 -17.94 0.17
C PHE A 367 8.78 -17.04 0.66
N SER A 368 8.60 -15.87 0.04
CA SER A 368 7.51 -14.95 0.39
C SER A 368 6.12 -15.57 0.23
N LEU A 369 5.88 -16.34 -0.84
CA LEU A 369 4.60 -17.02 -1.07
C LEU A 369 4.36 -18.14 -0.04
N TRP A 370 5.40 -18.91 0.29
CA TRP A 370 5.33 -19.92 1.34
C TRP A 370 5.07 -19.30 2.72
N HIS A 371 5.77 -18.22 3.07
CA HIS A 371 5.53 -17.47 4.31
C HIS A 371 4.13 -16.86 4.36
N MET A 372 3.61 -16.39 3.22
CA MET A 372 2.24 -15.87 3.13
C MET A 372 1.20 -16.96 3.41
N ALA A 373 1.43 -18.19 2.93
CA ALA A 373 0.60 -19.34 3.29
C ALA A 373 0.69 -19.66 4.79
N ALA A 374 1.90 -19.61 5.38
CA ALA A 374 2.07 -19.78 6.82
C ALA A 374 1.28 -18.72 7.63
N HIS A 375 1.32 -17.46 7.22
CA HIS A 375 0.51 -16.40 7.83
C HIS A 375 -0.99 -16.61 7.63
N TRP A 376 -1.42 -17.15 6.49
CA TRP A 376 -2.82 -17.52 6.28
C TRP A 376 -3.25 -18.66 7.21
N PHE A 377 -2.46 -19.72 7.36
CA PHE A 377 -2.75 -20.78 8.33
C PHE A 377 -2.83 -20.24 9.75
N ARG A 378 -1.89 -19.36 10.16
CA ARG A 378 -1.93 -18.68 11.45
C ARG A 378 -3.23 -17.92 11.68
N ASN A 379 -3.69 -17.16 10.69
CA ASN A 379 -4.93 -16.36 10.80
C ASN A 379 -6.19 -17.22 10.88
N ASN A 380 -6.12 -18.48 10.45
CA ASN A 380 -7.20 -19.46 10.56
C ASN A 380 -6.97 -20.46 11.71
N GLU A 381 -6.00 -20.19 12.60
CA GLU A 381 -5.64 -21.05 13.75
C GLU A 381 -5.24 -22.49 13.37
N MET A 382 -4.77 -22.68 12.14
CA MET A 382 -4.36 -23.98 11.58
C MET A 382 -2.87 -24.26 11.89
N PHE A 383 -2.50 -24.24 13.18
CA PHE A 383 -1.10 -24.29 13.60
C PHE A 383 -0.38 -25.60 13.26
N ALA A 384 -1.09 -26.71 13.14
CA ALA A 384 -0.53 -28.00 12.72
C ALA A 384 -0.10 -27.98 11.24
N ASP A 385 -0.94 -27.43 10.37
CA ASP A 385 -0.63 -27.26 8.94
C ASP A 385 0.49 -26.23 8.73
N MET A 386 0.47 -25.14 9.53
CA MET A 386 1.54 -24.14 9.56
C MET A 386 2.89 -24.76 9.94
N ASP A 387 2.95 -25.55 11.02
CA ASP A 387 4.16 -26.28 11.43
C ASP A 387 4.64 -27.20 10.31
N PHE A 388 3.76 -28.06 9.77
CA PHE A 388 4.12 -28.95 8.67
C PHE A 388 4.74 -28.20 7.47
N LEU A 389 4.10 -27.12 7.01
CA LEU A 389 4.62 -26.29 5.91
C LEU A 389 6.00 -25.70 6.25
N LEU A 390 6.21 -25.26 7.49
CA LEU A 390 7.44 -24.61 7.91
C LEU A 390 8.57 -25.60 8.18
N GLN A 391 8.27 -26.86 8.53
CA GLN A 391 9.28 -27.93 8.54
C GLN A 391 9.80 -28.19 7.13
N LEU A 392 8.95 -28.17 6.09
CA LEU A 392 9.41 -28.28 4.70
C LEU A 392 10.34 -27.12 4.30
N LEU A 393 10.06 -25.89 4.77
CA LEU A 393 10.96 -24.76 4.57
C LEU A 393 12.25 -24.89 5.38
N ARG A 394 12.18 -25.42 6.61
CA ARG A 394 13.37 -25.71 7.41
C ARG A 394 14.26 -26.72 6.69
N ASP A 395 13.72 -27.85 6.26
CA ASP A 395 14.49 -28.88 5.54
C ASP A 395 15.16 -28.30 4.29
N ARG A 396 14.44 -27.43 3.56
CA ARG A 396 14.98 -26.66 2.43
C ARG A 396 16.17 -25.76 2.83
N VAL A 397 16.12 -25.12 3.99
CA VAL A 397 17.25 -24.30 4.48
C VAL A 397 18.41 -25.20 4.92
N ASP A 398 18.12 -26.32 5.57
CA ASP A 398 19.13 -27.29 6.01
C ASP A 398 19.91 -27.88 4.81
N GLU A 399 19.27 -28.03 3.64
CA GLU A 399 19.92 -28.44 2.38
C GLU A 399 21.00 -27.47 1.87
N LEU A 400 20.96 -26.19 2.24
CA LEU A 400 22.02 -25.23 1.88
C LEU A 400 23.34 -25.54 2.60
N GLY A 401 23.26 -26.19 3.76
CA GLY A 401 24.40 -26.52 4.61
C GLY A 401 24.89 -25.34 5.45
N ASP A 402 25.67 -25.67 6.49
CA ASP A 402 26.19 -24.68 7.42
C ASP A 402 27.21 -23.72 6.79
N ASP A 403 27.91 -24.15 5.73
CA ASP A 403 28.97 -23.40 5.06
C ASP A 403 28.48 -22.46 3.95
N TYR A 404 27.16 -22.34 3.73
CA TYR A 404 26.62 -21.46 2.70
C TYR A 404 26.98 -19.99 2.95
N ASP A 405 27.60 -19.35 1.94
CA ASP A 405 27.96 -17.93 2.00
C ASP A 405 26.76 -17.02 1.73
N TYR A 406 26.04 -16.69 2.81
CA TYR A 406 24.93 -15.74 2.79
C TYR A 406 25.33 -14.29 2.44
N SER A 407 26.61 -13.96 2.33
CA SER A 407 27.02 -12.60 1.95
C SER A 407 26.74 -12.30 0.47
N GLN A 408 26.67 -13.34 -0.36
CA GLN A 408 26.28 -13.26 -1.77
C GLN A 408 24.76 -13.08 -1.94
N ASP A 409 23.96 -13.54 -0.99
CA ASP A 409 22.50 -13.41 -1.01
C ASP A 409 21.92 -13.06 0.37
N ARG A 410 21.95 -11.76 0.67
CA ARG A 410 21.42 -11.22 1.93
C ARG A 410 19.91 -11.38 2.07
N GLN A 411 19.18 -11.52 0.96
CA GLN A 411 17.73 -11.69 0.98
C GLN A 411 17.38 -13.14 1.35
N LEU A 412 18.06 -14.12 0.76
CA LEU A 412 17.92 -15.52 1.17
C LEU A 412 18.22 -15.70 2.65
N ASN A 413 19.25 -15.04 3.20
CA ASN A 413 19.53 -15.04 4.63
C ASN A 413 18.33 -14.57 5.49
N PHE A 414 17.67 -13.49 5.06
CA PHE A 414 16.47 -12.98 5.72
C PHE A 414 15.30 -13.96 5.59
N ASP A 415 15.09 -14.53 4.41
CA ASP A 415 14.01 -15.46 4.14
C ASP A 415 14.17 -16.76 4.95
N CYS A 416 15.39 -17.29 5.07
CA CYS A 416 15.71 -18.41 5.95
C CYS A 416 15.41 -18.07 7.41
N MET A 417 15.88 -16.93 7.92
CA MET A 417 15.57 -16.48 9.29
C MET A 417 14.06 -16.37 9.52
N MET A 418 13.31 -15.88 8.54
CA MET A 418 11.85 -15.74 8.63
C MET A 418 11.16 -17.10 8.70
N SER A 419 11.61 -18.09 7.93
CA SER A 419 11.09 -19.47 8.01
C SER A 419 11.22 -20.03 9.43
N PHE A 420 12.39 -19.86 10.06
CA PHE A 420 12.60 -20.31 11.44
C PHE A 420 11.80 -19.50 12.47
N SER A 421 11.65 -18.19 12.28
CA SER A 421 10.83 -17.36 13.16
C SER A 421 9.36 -17.77 13.13
N LEU A 422 8.82 -18.01 11.94
CA LEU A 422 7.45 -18.51 11.76
C LEU A 422 7.30 -19.93 12.33
N LEU A 423 8.33 -20.78 12.19
CA LEU A 423 8.31 -22.13 12.76
C LEU A 423 8.23 -22.06 14.29
N GLY A 424 9.00 -21.16 14.90
CA GLY A 424 8.92 -20.87 16.33
C GLY A 424 7.51 -20.46 16.76
N ASP A 425 6.89 -19.53 16.01
CA ASP A 425 5.50 -19.13 16.25
C ASP A 425 4.53 -20.32 16.17
N ALA A 426 4.64 -21.19 15.15
CA ALA A 426 3.77 -22.35 15.00
C ALA A 426 3.93 -23.34 16.16
N LEU A 427 5.18 -23.69 16.52
CA LEU A 427 5.50 -24.62 17.60
C LEU A 427 5.04 -24.10 18.97
N GLU A 428 5.20 -22.80 19.24
CA GLU A 428 4.76 -22.19 20.48
C GLU A 428 3.24 -22.27 20.63
N ASN A 429 2.49 -21.98 19.57
CA ASN A 429 1.02 -22.09 19.57
C ASN A 429 0.54 -23.54 19.71
N ARG A 430 1.36 -24.53 19.31
CA ARG A 430 1.12 -25.96 19.56
C ARG A 430 1.54 -26.43 20.96
N GLY A 431 2.16 -25.56 21.77
CA GLY A 431 2.64 -25.89 23.12
C GLY A 431 4.03 -26.55 23.16
N PHE A 432 4.74 -26.64 22.04
CA PHE A 432 6.10 -27.19 21.96
C PHE A 432 7.14 -26.10 22.27
N ILE A 433 7.15 -25.64 23.52
CA ILE A 433 7.91 -24.44 23.94
C ILE A 433 9.42 -24.56 23.71
N LEU A 434 10.03 -25.71 23.99
CA LEU A 434 11.47 -25.90 23.79
C LEU A 434 11.84 -25.88 22.30
N ASN A 435 11.08 -26.59 21.46
CA ASN A 435 11.29 -26.57 20.02
C ASN A 435 11.07 -25.17 19.43
N ALA A 436 10.11 -24.41 19.97
CA ALA A 436 9.92 -23.01 19.58
C ALA A 436 11.14 -22.15 19.93
N MET A 437 11.71 -22.35 21.13
CA MET A 437 12.93 -21.69 21.58
C MET A 437 14.10 -21.98 20.62
N ASP A 438 14.29 -23.25 20.25
CA ASP A 438 15.33 -23.67 19.29
C ASP A 438 15.13 -23.02 17.91
N ALA A 439 13.89 -22.93 17.44
CA ALA A 439 13.57 -22.29 16.16
C ALA A 439 13.91 -20.79 16.18
N PHE A 440 13.54 -20.05 17.24
CA PHE A 440 13.91 -18.64 17.37
C PHE A 440 15.42 -18.45 17.54
N HIS A 441 16.10 -19.34 18.26
CA HIS A 441 17.56 -19.31 18.37
C HIS A 441 18.22 -19.49 16.99
N ASN A 442 17.73 -20.43 16.18
CA ASN A 442 18.21 -20.62 14.79
C ASN A 442 17.94 -19.41 13.90
N ALA A 443 16.77 -18.77 14.04
CA ALA A 443 16.47 -17.51 13.34
C ALA A 443 17.50 -16.42 13.66
N VAL A 444 17.84 -16.21 14.93
CA VAL A 444 18.87 -15.26 15.37
C VAL A 444 20.26 -15.65 14.87
N LYS A 445 20.63 -16.94 14.96
CA LYS A 445 21.91 -17.48 14.50
C LYS A 445 22.11 -17.23 13.01
N ILE A 446 21.12 -17.56 12.18
CA ILE A 446 21.17 -17.37 10.73
C ILE A 446 21.35 -15.89 10.40
N ARG A 447 20.53 -15.01 10.99
CA ARG A 447 20.59 -13.58 10.66
C ARG A 447 21.89 -12.91 11.11
N SER A 448 22.46 -13.39 12.21
CA SER A 448 23.72 -12.90 12.76
C SER A 448 24.95 -13.23 11.90
N ARG A 449 24.83 -14.12 10.90
CA ARG A 449 25.91 -14.36 9.92
C ARG A 449 26.20 -13.12 9.06
N ILE A 450 25.19 -12.27 8.83
CA ILE A 450 25.27 -11.09 7.95
C ILE A 450 25.08 -9.78 8.70
N VAL A 451 24.26 -9.79 9.75
CA VAL A 451 23.96 -8.60 10.53
C VAL A 451 24.75 -8.61 11.85
N PRO A 452 25.71 -7.68 12.03
CA PRO A 452 26.43 -7.51 13.29
C PRO A 452 25.51 -7.36 14.50
N SER A 453 26.00 -7.71 15.69
CA SER A 453 25.19 -7.70 16.92
C SER A 453 24.70 -6.32 17.35
N ASP A 454 25.40 -5.26 16.95
CA ASP A 454 25.10 -3.87 17.29
C ASP A 454 24.22 -3.17 16.24
N ASN A 455 24.05 -3.75 15.05
CA ASN A 455 23.20 -3.18 14.02
C ASN A 455 21.73 -3.56 14.24
N TRP A 456 20.86 -2.56 14.28
CA TRP A 456 19.42 -2.77 14.33
C TRP A 456 18.92 -3.43 13.03
N ASP A 457 18.24 -4.56 13.17
CA ASP A 457 17.54 -5.29 12.12
C ASP A 457 16.20 -5.77 12.67
N PRO A 458 15.07 -5.48 12.00
CA PRO A 458 13.75 -5.74 12.55
C PRO A 458 13.43 -7.22 12.70
N GLY A 459 13.94 -8.06 11.79
CA GLY A 459 13.72 -9.51 11.86
C GLY A 459 14.47 -10.12 13.04
N LYS A 460 15.75 -9.76 13.20
CA LYS A 460 16.57 -10.18 14.34
C LYS A 460 16.00 -9.68 15.67
N ALA A 461 15.60 -8.41 15.76
CA ALA A 461 15.01 -7.84 16.97
C ALA A 461 13.69 -8.55 17.34
N GLY A 462 12.85 -8.86 16.35
CA GLY A 462 11.62 -9.63 16.54
C GLY A 462 11.89 -11.02 17.10
N ALA A 463 12.82 -11.77 16.50
CA ALA A 463 13.19 -13.10 16.97
C ALA A 463 13.79 -13.09 18.39
N LEU A 464 14.68 -12.13 18.69
CA LEU A 464 15.25 -11.94 20.04
C LEU A 464 14.18 -11.65 21.09
N ARG A 465 13.19 -10.80 20.77
CA ARG A 465 12.07 -10.50 21.69
C ARG A 465 11.20 -11.73 21.97
N ARG A 466 10.91 -12.55 20.95
CA ARG A 466 10.18 -13.82 21.13
C ARG A 466 10.99 -14.81 21.96
N LEU A 467 12.27 -14.99 21.64
CA LEU A 467 13.19 -15.85 22.38
C LEU A 467 13.29 -15.45 23.85
N ARG A 468 13.49 -14.15 24.14
CA ARG A 468 13.51 -13.60 25.50
C ARG A 468 12.21 -13.88 26.25
N SER A 469 11.06 -13.67 25.60
CA SER A 469 9.75 -13.93 26.21
C SER A 469 9.59 -15.39 26.63
N ILE A 470 10.02 -16.33 25.78
CA ILE A 470 10.03 -17.76 26.11
C ILE A 470 11.00 -18.05 27.27
N ALA A 471 12.22 -17.51 27.21
CA ALA A 471 13.23 -17.70 28.24
C ALA A 471 12.73 -17.28 29.64
N ILE A 472 12.05 -16.14 29.73
CA ILE A 472 11.41 -15.67 30.98
C ILE A 472 10.38 -16.68 31.49
N ARG A 473 9.52 -17.20 30.60
CA ARG A 473 8.45 -18.15 30.97
C ARG A 473 9.01 -19.47 31.51
N ILE A 474 10.15 -19.93 31.00
CA ILE A 474 10.80 -21.17 31.45
C ILE A 474 11.92 -20.93 32.47
N GLN A 475 12.13 -19.69 32.90
CA GLN A 475 13.17 -19.27 33.85
C GLN A 475 14.60 -19.56 33.39
N ASP A 476 14.85 -19.51 32.07
CA ASP A 476 16.21 -19.53 31.51
C ASP A 476 16.82 -18.12 31.58
N LEU A 477 17.45 -17.83 32.72
CA LEU A 477 18.05 -16.53 33.02
C LEU A 477 19.23 -16.19 32.10
N TRP A 478 19.93 -17.20 31.56
CA TRP A 478 21.09 -16.96 30.71
C TRP A 478 20.64 -16.47 29.32
N THR A 479 19.69 -17.18 28.71
CA THR A 479 19.14 -16.80 27.41
C THR A 479 18.40 -15.46 27.49
N GLU A 480 17.68 -15.20 28.59
CA GLU A 480 17.05 -13.89 28.82
C GLU A 480 18.09 -12.76 28.81
N SER A 481 19.17 -12.93 29.58
CA SER A 481 20.21 -11.91 29.74
C SER A 481 20.94 -11.63 28.42
N ASP A 482 21.31 -12.69 27.67
CA ASP A 482 21.96 -12.54 26.36
C ASP A 482 21.07 -11.82 25.36
N CYS A 483 19.78 -12.20 25.26
CA CYS A 483 18.84 -11.53 24.37
C CYS A 483 18.68 -10.05 24.73
N SER A 484 18.59 -9.74 26.02
CA SER A 484 18.45 -8.35 26.50
C SER A 484 19.68 -7.52 26.14
N GLN A 485 20.88 -8.06 26.36
CA GLN A 485 22.14 -7.37 26.02
C GLN A 485 22.26 -7.11 24.52
N GLN A 486 21.87 -8.06 23.67
CA GLN A 486 21.90 -7.86 22.21
C GLN A 486 20.92 -6.77 21.78
N LEU A 487 19.68 -6.80 22.29
CA LEU A 487 18.68 -5.78 22.00
C LEU A 487 19.15 -4.38 22.45
N ASP A 488 19.74 -4.27 23.64
CA ASP A 488 20.25 -3.00 24.16
C ASP A 488 21.35 -2.40 23.26
N ARG A 489 22.25 -3.24 22.75
CA ARG A 489 23.28 -2.79 21.79
C ARG A 489 22.65 -2.28 20.50
N MET A 490 21.67 -3.00 19.95
CA MET A 490 20.94 -2.59 18.74
C MET A 490 20.26 -1.22 18.93
N TYR A 491 19.57 -1.01 20.05
CA TYR A 491 18.89 0.26 20.31
C TYR A 491 19.84 1.40 20.68
N ALA A 492 20.95 1.12 21.37
CA ALA A 492 22.00 2.10 21.61
C ALA A 492 22.60 2.64 20.30
N SER A 493 22.78 1.78 19.28
CA SER A 493 23.23 2.21 17.96
C SER A 493 22.27 3.21 17.29
N GLN A 494 20.95 3.00 17.44
CA GLN A 494 19.93 3.87 16.85
C GLN A 494 19.88 5.23 17.53
N LYS A 495 19.99 5.26 18.86
CA LYS A 495 20.10 6.51 19.63
C LYS A 495 21.36 7.29 19.27
N LYS A 496 22.48 6.59 19.05
CA LYS A 496 23.73 7.22 18.60
C LYS A 496 23.59 7.84 17.21
N ARG A 497 23.01 7.13 16.24
CA ARG A 497 22.75 7.65 14.89
C ARG A 497 21.88 8.91 14.93
N ASP A 498 20.79 8.88 15.69
CA ASP A 498 19.88 10.03 15.84
C ASP A 498 20.60 11.27 16.41
N ALA A 499 21.47 11.07 17.40
CA ALA A 499 22.27 12.15 17.98
C ALA A 499 23.29 12.73 16.98
N GLU A 500 23.94 11.90 16.18
CA GLU A 500 24.89 12.32 15.14
C GLU A 500 24.20 13.12 14.02
N GLU A 501 23.04 12.66 13.55
CA GLU A 501 22.25 13.37 12.53
C GLU A 501 21.75 14.73 13.06
N SER A 502 21.29 14.78 14.31
CA SER A 502 20.86 16.03 14.94
C SER A 502 21.99 17.08 15.01
N GLN A 503 23.22 16.65 15.29
CA GLN A 503 24.39 17.53 15.32
C GLN A 503 24.76 18.06 13.94
N LEU A 504 24.63 17.25 12.89
CA LEU A 504 24.90 17.65 11.51
C LEU A 504 23.92 18.73 11.03
N ILE A 505 22.64 18.63 11.39
CA ILE A 505 21.62 19.63 11.04
C ILE A 505 21.93 20.97 11.71
N VAL A 506 22.27 20.97 13.00
CA VAL A 506 22.63 22.19 13.74
C VAL A 506 23.89 22.83 13.16
N ALA A 507 24.91 22.04 12.82
CA ALA A 507 26.13 22.53 12.20
C ALA A 507 25.93 23.08 10.77
N GLY A 508 24.96 22.54 10.02
CA GLY A 508 24.60 23.01 8.68
C GLY A 508 23.89 24.38 8.70
N ASN A 509 22.97 24.58 9.66
CA ASN A 509 22.25 25.85 9.81
C ASN A 509 23.17 26.98 10.27
N ASN A 510 24.10 26.70 11.20
CA ASN A 510 25.09 27.69 11.68
C ASN A 510 26.15 28.09 10.65
N ARG A 511 26.20 27.45 9.47
CA ARG A 511 27.09 27.83 8.35
C ARG A 511 26.36 28.63 7.25
N GLN A 512 25.04 28.76 7.34
CA GLN A 512 24.22 29.55 6.43
C GLN A 512 23.85 30.94 7.00
N GLU A 513 24.05 31.13 8.30
CA GLU A 513 24.18 32.44 8.97
C GLU A 513 25.62 32.96 8.88
#